data_AF-A0A8D9EJ14-F1
#
_entry.id   AF-A0A8D9EJ14-F1
#
_cell.length_a   1.000
_cell.length_b   1.000
_cell.length_c   1.000
_cell.angle_alpha   90.00
_cell.angle_beta   90.00
_cell.angle_gamma   90.00
#
_symmetry.space_group_name_H-M   'P 1'
#
loop_
_entity.id
_entity.type
_entity.pdbx_description
1 polymer ?
#
loop_
_entity_poly.entity_id
_entity_poly.type
_entity_poly.pdbx_seq_one_letter_code
_entity_poly.pdbx_strand_id
1 'polypeptide(L)'
;MVLSQLTGSILTNINKNHKSYSPELELLLSKHGTPDLASILLKYDSLEDQLTLHFQSKHHLPAPKTCFTYLLLNSQVTQGLPKRQHVMDPCALFRTFLDAVFYVGKGTNARPYAHLHEAKVCLEKNLRPKNEKTRKILSLWNDNCGVICLSAFRNVSSEEALGRESAMISALRLDNLTNEIAGASTTRGGLKWGEKQRAQLGSSLLFRALRIHLSEGERPLLHTDV
;
A
#
# COMPACT_ATOMS: atom_id res chain seq x y z
N MET A 1 17.20 -37.69 14.94
CA MET A 1 18.05 -36.73 14.19
C MET A 1 17.26 -36.01 13.07
N VAL A 2 16.00 -35.62 13.33
CA VAL A 2 15.09 -35.05 12.29
C VAL A 2 14.46 -33.70 12.72
N LEU A 3 14.53 -33.34 14.01
CA LEU A 3 13.96 -32.09 14.53
C LEU A 3 14.82 -30.84 14.28
N SER A 4 16.13 -30.97 14.02
CA SER A 4 17.01 -29.83 13.77
C SER A 4 17.05 -29.35 12.31
N GLN A 5 16.61 -30.17 11.36
CA GLN A 5 16.56 -29.80 9.93
C GLN A 5 15.29 -29.01 9.57
N LEU A 6 14.19 -29.20 10.32
CA LEU A 6 12.92 -28.48 10.12
C LEU A 6 12.98 -27.04 10.65
N THR A 7 13.74 -26.76 11.71
CA THR A 7 13.90 -25.39 12.22
C THR A 7 14.86 -24.57 11.37
N GLY A 8 15.89 -25.21 10.81
CA GLY A 8 16.84 -24.57 9.90
C GLY A 8 16.23 -24.12 8.56
N SER A 9 15.32 -24.91 7.98
CA SER A 9 14.66 -24.56 6.71
C SER A 9 13.58 -23.47 6.85
N ILE A 10 12.93 -23.39 8.01
CA ILE A 10 11.98 -22.30 8.33
C ILE A 10 12.74 -20.98 8.56
N LEU A 11 13.89 -21.00 9.22
CA LEU A 11 14.71 -19.81 9.45
C LEU A 11 15.46 -19.33 8.20
N THR A 12 15.88 -20.23 7.29
CA THR A 12 16.55 -19.83 6.03
C THR A 12 15.61 -19.25 4.98
N ASN A 13 14.30 -19.52 5.06
CA ASN A 13 13.30 -18.93 4.17
C ASN A 13 12.83 -17.53 4.58
N ILE A 14 13.10 -17.10 5.82
CA ILE A 14 12.75 -15.74 6.29
C ILE A 14 13.67 -14.68 5.67
N ASN A 15 14.82 -15.06 5.11
CA ASN A 15 15.89 -14.13 4.77
C ASN A 15 16.16 -13.92 3.27
N LYS A 16 15.14 -14.08 2.40
CA LYS A 16 15.32 -13.98 0.93
C LYS A 16 14.52 -12.91 0.19
N ASN A 17 13.78 -12.02 0.85
CA ASN A 17 13.09 -10.91 0.15
C ASN A 17 12.89 -9.69 1.05
N HIS A 18 13.98 -9.10 1.53
CA HIS A 18 13.88 -7.79 2.17
C HIS A 18 13.59 -6.74 1.08
N LYS A 19 12.36 -6.23 1.02
CA LYS A 19 11.99 -5.13 0.12
C LYS A 19 12.94 -3.96 0.35
N SER A 20 13.38 -3.30 -0.71
CA SER A 20 14.10 -2.03 -0.59
C SER A 20 13.16 -0.91 -1.02
N TYR A 21 13.02 0.12 -0.19
CA TYR A 21 12.16 1.27 -0.45
C TYR A 21 12.95 2.47 -1.00
N SER A 22 12.28 3.59 -1.24
CA SER A 22 12.98 4.82 -1.59
C SER A 22 13.93 5.26 -0.48
N PRO A 23 15.00 6.02 -0.77
CA PRO A 23 15.93 6.51 0.25
C PRO A 23 15.25 7.29 1.38
N GLU A 24 14.20 8.04 1.06
CA GLU A 24 13.41 8.81 2.03
C GLU A 24 12.63 7.91 2.98
N LEU A 25 12.02 6.84 2.45
CA LEU A 25 11.30 5.88 3.26
C LEU A 25 12.25 5.01 4.09
N GLU A 26 13.38 4.58 3.54
CA GLU A 26 14.41 3.86 4.29
C GLU A 26 15.02 4.72 5.40
N LEU A 27 15.24 6.01 5.15
CA LEU A 27 15.72 6.93 6.17
C LEU A 27 14.73 7.03 7.35
N LEU A 28 13.42 7.04 7.09
CA LEU A 28 12.41 7.01 8.16
C LEU A 28 12.49 5.71 8.96
N LEU A 29 12.58 4.58 8.28
CA LEU A 29 12.61 3.25 8.89
C LEU A 29 13.88 3.01 9.73
N SER A 30 14.98 3.68 9.39
CA SER A 30 16.25 3.60 10.15
C SER A 30 16.20 4.25 11.55
N LYS A 31 15.15 5.02 11.86
CA LYS A 31 15.02 5.78 13.13
C LYS A 31 14.39 4.96 14.27
N HIS A 32 14.80 3.71 14.44
CA HIS A 32 14.30 2.82 15.49
C HIS A 32 14.32 3.47 16.88
N GLY A 33 13.29 3.18 17.68
CA GLY A 33 13.17 3.70 19.05
C GLY A 33 12.92 5.21 19.14
N THR A 34 12.80 5.93 18.03
CA THR A 34 12.37 7.34 18.06
C THR A 34 10.85 7.41 18.10
N PRO A 35 10.25 8.08 19.10
CA PRO A 35 8.80 8.28 19.15
C PRO A 35 8.27 9.20 18.03
N ASP A 36 9.16 9.72 17.19
CA ASP A 36 8.93 10.95 16.46
C ASP A 36 8.85 10.77 14.93
N LEU A 37 8.52 9.56 14.47
CA LEU A 37 8.11 9.32 13.08
C LEU A 37 7.04 10.34 12.65
N ALA A 38 6.11 10.66 13.56
CA ALA A 38 5.08 11.65 13.34
C ALA A 38 5.67 13.04 13.01
N SER A 39 6.63 13.59 13.77
CA SER A 39 7.17 14.92 13.43
C SER A 39 7.98 14.94 12.14
N ILE A 40 8.70 13.85 11.83
CA ILE A 40 9.46 13.78 10.58
C ILE A 40 8.48 13.86 9.41
N LEU A 41 7.33 13.23 9.54
CA LEU A 41 6.27 13.23 8.53
C LEU A 41 5.46 14.53 8.51
N LEU A 42 5.33 15.26 9.62
CA LEU A 42 4.77 16.62 9.63
C LEU A 42 5.53 17.56 8.66
N LYS A 43 6.82 17.32 8.41
CA LYS A 43 7.60 18.08 7.42
C LYS A 43 7.08 17.90 5.99
N TYR A 44 6.36 16.82 5.73
CA TYR A 44 5.81 16.49 4.41
C TYR A 44 4.36 16.93 4.23
N ASP A 45 3.69 17.44 5.27
CA ASP A 45 2.31 17.94 5.17
C ASP A 45 2.19 19.05 4.12
N SER A 46 3.20 19.93 4.03
CA SER A 46 3.26 20.98 3.01
C SER A 46 3.22 20.46 1.57
N LEU A 47 3.69 19.22 1.32
CA LEU A 47 3.61 18.60 0.00
C LEU A 47 2.17 18.15 -0.30
N GLU A 48 1.46 17.62 0.70
CA GLU A 48 0.06 17.24 0.51
C GLU A 48 -0.83 18.46 0.29
N ASP A 49 -0.58 19.56 1.00
CA ASP A 49 -1.28 20.83 0.78
C ASP A 49 -1.06 21.34 -0.65
N GLN A 50 0.20 21.30 -1.13
CA GLN A 50 0.52 21.64 -2.51
C GLN A 50 -0.21 20.74 -3.52
N LEU A 51 -0.29 19.41 -3.27
CA LEU A 51 -1.06 18.49 -4.11
C LEU A 51 -2.52 18.91 -4.21
N THR A 52 -3.11 19.15 -3.05
CA THR A 52 -4.54 19.45 -2.90
C THR A 52 -4.86 20.78 -3.58
N LEU A 53 -4.08 21.83 -3.30
CA LEU A 53 -4.25 23.15 -3.91
C LEU A 53 -4.07 23.13 -5.43
N HIS A 54 -3.08 22.39 -5.92
CA HIS A 54 -2.82 22.25 -7.34
C HIS A 54 -4.05 21.69 -8.09
N PHE A 55 -4.65 20.62 -7.57
CA PHE A 55 -5.82 20.01 -8.22
C PHE A 55 -7.14 20.72 -7.93
N GLN A 56 -7.23 21.55 -6.89
CA GLN A 56 -8.38 22.43 -6.69
C GLN A 56 -8.37 23.61 -7.67
N SER A 57 -7.21 24.24 -7.88
CA SER A 57 -7.06 25.45 -8.70
C SER A 57 -7.08 25.21 -10.21
N LYS A 58 -6.77 23.99 -10.67
CA LYS A 58 -6.64 23.66 -12.09
C LYS A 58 -7.96 23.67 -12.86
N HIS A 59 -9.10 23.54 -12.20
CA HIS A 59 -10.39 23.44 -12.87
C HIS A 59 -11.20 24.73 -12.74
N HIS A 60 -11.68 25.26 -13.87
CA HIS A 60 -12.57 26.43 -13.91
C HIS A 60 -13.95 26.13 -13.30
N LEU A 61 -14.32 24.83 -13.23
CA LEU A 61 -15.49 24.29 -12.54
C LEU A 61 -15.03 23.18 -11.60
N PRO A 62 -15.65 23.00 -10.42
CA PRO A 62 -15.21 21.99 -9.47
C PRO A 62 -15.28 20.57 -10.07
N ALA A 63 -14.14 19.90 -10.14
CA ALA A 63 -14.07 18.50 -10.59
C ALA A 63 -14.82 17.58 -9.59
N PRO A 64 -15.48 16.50 -10.07
CA PRO A 64 -16.16 15.56 -9.19
C PRO A 64 -15.22 14.92 -8.17
N LYS A 65 -15.59 14.98 -6.88
CA LYS A 65 -14.84 14.42 -5.76
C LYS A 65 -15.32 13.01 -5.40
N THR A 66 -15.25 12.09 -6.36
CA THR A 66 -15.79 10.72 -6.25
C THR A 66 -14.71 9.64 -6.19
N CYS A 67 -13.43 10.04 -6.19
CA CYS A 67 -12.29 9.12 -6.17
C CYS A 67 -11.70 8.99 -4.75
N PHE A 68 -10.91 7.94 -4.60
CA PHE A 68 -10.10 7.65 -3.42
C PHE A 68 -8.87 6.84 -3.82
N THR A 69 -7.95 6.60 -2.89
CA THR A 69 -6.84 5.65 -3.11
C THR A 69 -7.06 4.41 -2.26
N TYR A 70 -6.68 3.23 -2.73
CA TYR A 70 -6.77 2.01 -1.95
C TYR A 70 -5.50 1.18 -2.08
N LEU A 71 -5.29 0.33 -1.09
CA LEU A 71 -4.16 -0.57 -1.00
C LEU A 71 -4.69 -2.00 -0.84
N LEU A 72 -4.00 -2.97 -1.45
CA LEU A 72 -4.19 -4.38 -1.14
C LEU A 72 -3.02 -4.87 -0.30
N LEU A 73 -3.33 -5.50 0.83
CA LEU A 73 -2.33 -5.99 1.78
C LEU A 73 -2.42 -7.51 1.95
N ASN A 74 -1.26 -8.12 2.13
CA ASN A 74 -1.11 -9.53 2.44
C ASN A 74 -1.32 -9.78 3.94
N SER A 75 -2.39 -10.51 4.30
CA SER A 75 -2.69 -10.84 5.69
C SER A 75 -1.66 -11.76 6.36
N GLN A 76 -0.88 -12.54 5.59
CA GLN A 76 0.24 -13.34 6.14
C GLN A 76 1.34 -12.47 6.73
N VAL A 77 1.46 -11.23 6.26
CA VAL A 77 2.47 -10.26 6.73
C VAL A 77 1.87 -9.38 7.83
N THR A 78 0.64 -8.90 7.67
CA THR A 78 0.02 -8.06 8.71
C THR A 78 -0.24 -8.84 10.00
N GLN A 79 -0.68 -10.10 9.92
CA GLN A 79 -0.89 -10.99 11.06
C GLN A 79 -1.62 -10.31 12.23
N GLY A 80 -2.80 -9.72 11.99
CA GLY A 80 -3.52 -9.01 13.03
C GLY A 80 -2.86 -7.69 13.44
N LEU A 81 -2.24 -6.96 12.50
CA LEU A 81 -1.37 -5.81 12.82
C LEU A 81 -2.02 -4.81 13.81
N PRO A 82 -3.30 -4.42 13.64
CA PRO A 82 -3.99 -3.54 14.59
C PRO A 82 -4.09 -4.09 16.02
N LYS A 83 -4.17 -5.41 16.20
CA LYS A 83 -4.28 -6.04 17.53
C LYS A 83 -2.94 -6.05 18.27
N ARG A 84 -1.82 -6.14 17.54
CA ARG A 84 -0.47 -6.22 18.10
C ARG A 84 0.31 -4.90 18.09
N GLN A 85 -0.31 -3.81 17.66
CA GLN A 85 0.35 -2.50 17.54
C GLN A 85 1.00 -2.01 18.86
N HIS A 86 0.42 -2.34 20.02
CA HIS A 86 0.84 -1.86 21.33
C HIS A 86 2.13 -2.52 21.86
N VAL A 87 2.56 -3.65 21.27
CA VAL A 87 3.80 -4.36 21.63
C VAL A 87 4.91 -4.22 20.59
N MET A 88 4.70 -3.39 19.57
CA MET A 88 5.65 -3.23 18.46
C MET A 88 6.37 -1.87 18.52
N ASP A 89 7.65 -1.87 18.14
CA ASP A 89 8.37 -0.64 17.82
C ASP A 89 7.67 0.09 16.65
N PRO A 90 7.50 1.42 16.69
CA PRO A 90 6.82 2.17 15.64
C PRO A 90 7.42 1.99 14.23
N CYS A 91 8.74 1.91 14.10
CA CYS A 91 9.39 1.66 12.81
C CYS A 91 9.13 0.23 12.33
N ALA A 92 9.21 -0.77 13.23
CA ALA A 92 8.88 -2.15 12.90
C ALA A 92 7.39 -2.32 12.51
N LEU A 93 6.48 -1.63 13.20
CA LEU A 93 5.05 -1.58 12.88
C LEU A 93 4.83 -1.02 11.48
N PHE A 94 5.48 0.10 11.16
CA PHE A 94 5.38 0.71 9.84
C PHE A 94 6.02 -0.16 8.75
N ARG A 95 7.22 -0.71 8.99
CA ARG A 95 7.89 -1.67 8.11
C ARG A 95 6.97 -2.83 7.76
N THR A 96 6.34 -3.44 8.77
CA THR A 96 5.44 -4.58 8.59
C THR A 96 4.24 -4.23 7.72
N PHE A 97 3.64 -3.06 7.92
CA PHE A 97 2.57 -2.57 7.07
C PHE A 97 3.02 -2.38 5.62
N LEU A 98 4.17 -1.73 5.40
CA LEU A 98 4.74 -1.52 4.07
C LEU A 98 5.06 -2.85 3.37
N ASP A 99 5.64 -3.81 4.10
CA ASP A 99 5.97 -5.14 3.60
C ASP A 99 4.71 -5.89 3.15
N ALA A 100 3.60 -5.68 3.84
CA ALA A 100 2.32 -6.28 3.51
C ALA A 100 1.67 -5.68 2.26
N VAL A 101 1.91 -4.40 1.94
CA VAL A 101 1.35 -3.76 0.74
C VAL A 101 1.94 -4.42 -0.51
N PHE A 102 1.07 -4.94 -1.37
CA PHE A 102 1.46 -5.49 -2.67
C PHE A 102 0.81 -4.77 -3.86
N TYR A 103 -0.16 -3.88 -3.62
CA TYR A 103 -0.79 -3.09 -4.69
C TYR A 103 -1.29 -1.76 -4.14
N VAL A 104 -1.18 -0.70 -4.96
CA VAL A 104 -1.75 0.63 -4.70
C VAL A 104 -2.56 1.05 -5.92
N GLY A 105 -3.74 1.64 -5.75
CA GLY A 105 -4.51 2.10 -6.90
C GLY A 105 -5.52 3.19 -6.59
N LYS A 106 -5.88 3.96 -7.62
CA LYS A 106 -7.06 4.83 -7.63
C LYS A 106 -8.36 4.02 -7.70
N GLY A 107 -9.26 4.27 -6.75
CA GLY A 107 -10.60 3.69 -6.68
C GLY A 107 -11.69 4.68 -7.07
N THR A 108 -12.78 4.14 -7.60
CA THR A 108 -14.11 4.75 -7.68
C THR A 108 -15.12 3.69 -7.25
N ASN A 109 -16.16 4.06 -6.48
CA ASN A 109 -17.20 3.13 -6.02
C ASN A 109 -16.61 1.82 -5.42
N ALA A 110 -17.08 0.65 -5.85
CA ALA A 110 -16.68 -0.67 -5.37
C ALA A 110 -15.38 -1.23 -5.98
N ARG A 111 -14.56 -0.40 -6.65
CA ARG A 111 -13.39 -0.87 -7.43
C ARG A 111 -12.35 -1.71 -6.67
N PRO A 112 -12.09 -1.56 -5.36
CA PRO A 112 -11.19 -2.46 -4.62
C PRO A 112 -11.63 -3.93 -4.69
N TYR A 113 -12.94 -4.19 -4.71
CA TYR A 113 -13.52 -5.54 -4.77
C TYR A 113 -13.50 -6.14 -6.18
N ALA A 114 -13.36 -5.31 -7.23
CA ALA A 114 -13.32 -5.78 -8.60
C ALA A 114 -12.15 -6.75 -8.85
N HIS A 115 -11.00 -6.49 -8.21
CA HIS A 115 -9.81 -7.36 -8.31
C HIS A 115 -10.01 -8.70 -7.62
N LEU A 116 -10.71 -8.68 -6.48
CA LEU A 116 -11.06 -9.92 -5.77
C LEU A 116 -12.06 -10.73 -6.59
N HIS A 117 -13.07 -10.09 -7.16
CA HIS A 117 -14.05 -10.77 -8.01
C HIS A 117 -13.39 -11.35 -9.28
N GLU A 118 -12.44 -10.65 -9.89
CA GLU A 118 -11.65 -11.19 -11.01
C GLU A 118 -10.90 -12.46 -10.59
N ALA A 119 -10.22 -12.44 -9.44
CA ALA A 119 -9.54 -13.61 -8.91
C ALA A 119 -10.51 -14.75 -8.58
N LYS A 120 -11.68 -14.46 -8.01
CA LYS A 120 -12.70 -15.47 -7.70
C LYS A 120 -13.20 -16.17 -8.98
N VAL A 121 -13.48 -15.39 -10.02
CA VAL A 121 -13.85 -15.96 -11.34
C VAL A 121 -12.72 -16.83 -11.91
N CYS A 122 -11.46 -16.42 -11.76
CA CYS A 122 -10.33 -17.26 -12.16
C CYS A 122 -10.27 -18.58 -11.39
N LEU A 123 -10.51 -18.55 -10.07
CA LEU A 123 -10.52 -19.74 -9.22
C LEU A 123 -11.65 -20.71 -9.61
N GLU A 124 -12.89 -20.22 -9.68
CA GLU A 124 -14.09 -21.05 -9.96
C GLU A 124 -14.06 -21.67 -11.36
N LYS A 125 -13.55 -20.94 -12.34
CA LYS A 125 -13.48 -21.38 -13.74
C LYS A 125 -12.13 -22.00 -14.11
N ASN A 126 -11.23 -22.17 -13.15
CA ASN A 126 -9.86 -22.67 -13.35
C ASN A 126 -9.11 -21.94 -14.49
N LEU A 127 -9.24 -20.60 -14.54
CA LEU A 127 -8.62 -19.75 -15.56
C LEU A 127 -7.24 -19.28 -15.10
N ARG A 128 -6.34 -19.07 -16.08
CA ARG A 128 -5.04 -18.47 -15.81
C ARG A 128 -5.19 -16.98 -15.43
N PRO A 129 -4.49 -16.49 -14.39
CA PRO A 129 -4.53 -15.09 -14.03
C PRO A 129 -3.88 -14.23 -15.12
N LYS A 130 -4.55 -13.11 -15.46
CA LYS A 130 -4.10 -12.21 -16.53
C LYS A 130 -2.97 -11.28 -16.13
N ASN A 131 -2.86 -10.97 -14.84
CA ASN A 131 -1.90 -10.00 -14.30
C ASN A 131 -1.32 -10.47 -12.95
N GLU A 132 -0.23 -9.81 -12.52
CA GLU A 132 0.50 -10.16 -11.29
C GLU A 132 -0.37 -10.03 -10.04
N LYS A 133 -1.20 -8.99 -10.00
CA LYS A 133 -2.10 -8.75 -8.87
C LYS A 133 -3.10 -9.89 -8.69
N THR A 134 -3.78 -10.33 -9.75
CA THR A 134 -4.71 -11.46 -9.70
C THR A 134 -4.00 -12.74 -9.30
N ARG A 135 -2.78 -12.97 -9.83
CA ARG A 135 -1.95 -14.13 -9.42
C ARG A 135 -1.60 -14.09 -7.94
N LYS A 136 -1.23 -12.92 -7.41
CA LYS A 136 -0.92 -12.74 -5.99
C LYS A 136 -2.13 -13.00 -5.10
N ILE A 137 -3.32 -12.50 -5.46
CA ILE A 137 -4.57 -12.76 -4.74
C ILE A 137 -4.87 -14.27 -4.69
N LEU A 138 -4.81 -14.96 -5.83
CA LEU A 138 -5.02 -16.40 -5.91
C LEU A 138 -4.01 -17.19 -5.06
N SER A 139 -2.73 -16.80 -5.11
CA SER A 139 -1.69 -17.42 -4.29
C SER A 139 -2.00 -17.30 -2.80
N LEU A 140 -2.44 -16.13 -2.34
CA LEU A 140 -2.80 -15.95 -0.93
C LEU A 140 -3.99 -16.82 -0.52
N TRP A 141 -5.03 -16.87 -1.35
CA TRP A 141 -6.19 -17.71 -1.06
C TRP A 141 -5.87 -19.21 -1.05
N ASN A 142 -4.99 -19.67 -1.93
CA ASN A 142 -4.51 -21.06 -1.92
C ASN A 142 -3.78 -21.40 -0.62
N ASP A 143 -3.09 -20.43 -0.03
CA ASP A 143 -2.41 -20.57 1.26
C ASP A 143 -3.37 -20.33 2.46
N ASN A 144 -4.68 -20.31 2.25
CA ASN A 144 -5.71 -19.97 3.24
C ASN A 144 -5.51 -18.60 3.91
N CYS A 145 -4.95 -17.65 3.15
CA CYS A 145 -4.65 -16.32 3.63
C CYS A 145 -5.47 -15.28 2.86
N GLY A 146 -6.09 -14.36 3.61
CA GLY A 146 -6.96 -13.35 3.01
C GLY A 146 -6.21 -12.15 2.45
N VAL A 147 -6.92 -11.36 1.66
CA VAL A 147 -6.47 -10.06 1.18
C VAL A 147 -7.18 -8.98 1.96
N ILE A 148 -6.45 -7.98 2.46
CA ILE A 148 -7.05 -6.83 3.13
C ILE A 148 -7.18 -5.70 2.11
N CYS A 149 -8.39 -5.17 1.95
CA CYS A 149 -8.68 -4.02 1.09
C CYS A 149 -8.78 -2.75 1.95
N LEU A 150 -7.71 -1.95 1.96
CA LEU A 150 -7.68 -0.70 2.70
C LEU A 150 -8.07 0.47 1.80
N SER A 151 -9.15 1.18 2.13
CA SER A 151 -9.52 2.42 1.44
C SER A 151 -9.01 3.64 2.20
N ALA A 152 -8.32 4.54 1.52
CA ALA A 152 -7.72 5.75 2.08
C ALA A 152 -8.03 6.99 1.22
N PHE A 153 -7.92 8.18 1.82
CA PHE A 153 -8.00 9.47 1.11
C PHE A 153 -9.24 9.61 0.20
N ARG A 154 -10.44 9.54 0.81
CA ARG A 154 -11.73 9.63 0.11
C ARG A 154 -12.09 11.06 -0.29
N ASN A 155 -13.06 11.20 -1.19
CA ASN A 155 -13.65 12.47 -1.63
C ASN A 155 -12.64 13.41 -2.32
N VAL A 156 -11.81 12.83 -3.19
CA VAL A 156 -10.81 13.57 -3.98
C VAL A 156 -11.13 13.49 -5.48
N SER A 157 -10.53 14.39 -6.27
CA SER A 157 -10.64 14.31 -7.74
C SER A 157 -9.88 13.09 -8.28
N SER A 158 -10.14 12.73 -9.53
CA SER A 158 -9.44 11.63 -10.18
C SER A 158 -7.95 11.90 -10.27
N GLU A 159 -7.57 13.13 -10.59
CA GLU A 159 -6.20 13.58 -10.75
C GLU A 159 -5.44 13.62 -9.42
N GLU A 160 -6.11 14.06 -8.34
CA GLU A 160 -5.52 14.02 -7.01
C GLU A 160 -5.29 12.59 -6.54
N ALA A 161 -6.27 11.70 -6.73
CA ALA A 161 -6.11 10.29 -6.39
C ALA A 161 -4.97 9.61 -7.17
N LEU A 162 -4.79 9.95 -8.45
CA LEU A 162 -3.64 9.50 -9.24
C LEU A 162 -2.32 10.07 -8.72
N GLY A 163 -2.31 11.34 -8.30
CA GLY A 163 -1.14 11.96 -7.67
C GLY A 163 -0.72 11.24 -6.39
N ARG A 164 -1.69 10.92 -5.52
CA ARG A 164 -1.48 10.14 -4.29
C ARG A 164 -1.00 8.72 -4.58
N GLU A 165 -1.61 8.03 -5.54
CA GLU A 165 -1.17 6.69 -6.01
C GLU A 165 0.29 6.74 -6.47
N SER A 166 0.63 7.66 -7.36
CA SER A 166 1.98 7.80 -7.91
C SER A 166 3.02 8.10 -6.82
N ALA A 167 2.69 8.98 -5.86
CA ALA A 167 3.56 9.29 -4.74
C ALA A 167 3.81 8.05 -3.85
N MET A 168 2.77 7.31 -3.49
CA MET A 168 2.91 6.08 -2.69
C MET A 168 3.71 5.00 -3.42
N ILE A 169 3.50 4.82 -4.73
CA ILE A 169 4.32 3.91 -5.55
C ILE A 169 5.77 4.40 -5.61
N SER A 170 6.02 5.70 -5.67
CA SER A 170 7.39 6.26 -5.65
C SER A 170 8.13 5.94 -4.35
N ALA A 171 7.43 5.91 -3.21
CA ALA A 171 8.03 5.57 -1.92
C ALA A 171 8.22 4.04 -1.76
N LEU A 172 7.21 3.24 -2.14
CA LEU A 172 7.26 1.78 -2.07
C LEU A 172 8.17 1.16 -3.13
N ARG A 173 8.40 1.87 -4.24
CA ARG A 173 9.00 1.39 -5.50
C ARG A 173 8.19 0.30 -6.19
N LEU A 174 8.18 0.35 -7.52
CA LEU A 174 7.32 -0.51 -8.36
C LEU A 174 7.72 -1.99 -8.28
N ASP A 175 9.01 -2.29 -8.10
CA ASP A 175 9.57 -3.63 -7.94
C ASP A 175 9.03 -4.39 -6.72
N ASN A 176 8.47 -3.67 -5.73
CA ASN A 176 7.84 -4.27 -4.55
C ASN A 176 6.33 -4.49 -4.68
N LEU A 177 5.74 -4.12 -5.83
CA LEU A 177 4.30 -4.10 -6.06
C LEU A 177 3.92 -4.96 -7.28
N THR A 178 2.66 -5.37 -7.31
CA THR A 178 2.04 -6.07 -8.44
C THR A 178 1.38 -5.11 -9.44
N ASN A 179 1.63 -3.80 -9.29
CA ASN A 179 1.21 -2.78 -10.25
C ASN A 179 1.95 -3.01 -11.57
N GLU A 180 1.24 -3.05 -12.70
CA GLU A 180 1.87 -3.20 -14.02
C GLU A 180 2.61 -1.92 -14.45
N ILE A 181 2.08 -0.77 -14.05
CA ILE A 181 2.61 0.54 -14.36
C ILE A 181 2.55 1.35 -13.06
N ALA A 182 3.63 2.05 -12.72
CA ALA A 182 3.57 3.12 -11.74
C ALA A 182 2.61 4.18 -12.29
N GLY A 183 1.39 4.28 -11.71
CA GLY A 183 0.24 5.04 -12.21
C GLY A 183 0.65 6.15 -13.18
N ALA A 184 0.34 5.94 -14.47
CA ALA A 184 0.86 6.64 -15.64
C ALA A 184 1.67 7.90 -15.31
N SER A 185 3.01 7.74 -15.27
CA SER A 185 4.03 8.78 -15.30
C SER A 185 3.55 10.13 -14.77
N THR A 186 3.76 10.35 -13.48
CA THR A 186 3.99 11.67 -12.87
C THR A 186 3.70 12.84 -13.81
N THR A 187 2.56 13.52 -13.62
CA THR A 187 2.21 14.81 -14.25
C THR A 187 1.67 14.80 -15.68
N ARG A 188 0.55 14.12 -15.96
CA ARG A 188 -0.41 14.72 -16.93
C ARG A 188 -1.05 15.98 -16.30
N GLY A 189 -0.22 17.03 -16.21
CA GLY A 189 -0.58 18.41 -15.89
C GLY A 189 -0.51 18.84 -14.40
N GLY A 190 0.66 18.86 -13.77
CA GLY A 190 1.04 20.16 -13.21
C GLY A 190 1.82 20.32 -11.90
N LEU A 191 2.24 19.28 -11.16
CA LEU A 191 3.23 19.48 -10.09
C LEU A 191 4.62 19.01 -10.51
N LYS A 192 5.54 19.95 -10.78
CA LYS A 192 6.94 19.67 -11.18
C LYS A 192 7.78 19.16 -10.01
N TRP A 193 7.36 18.08 -9.35
CA TRP A 193 8.12 17.47 -8.26
C TRP A 193 9.17 16.50 -8.78
N GLY A 194 10.35 16.53 -8.17
CA GLY A 194 11.37 15.50 -8.35
C GLY A 194 11.02 14.20 -7.63
N GLU A 195 11.78 13.13 -7.89
CA GLU A 195 11.60 11.81 -7.24
C GLU A 195 11.59 11.90 -5.72
N LYS A 196 12.52 12.68 -5.15
CA LYS A 196 12.60 12.93 -3.72
C LYS A 196 11.30 13.44 -3.12
N GLN A 197 10.71 14.49 -3.69
CA GLN A 197 9.45 15.08 -3.17
C GLN A 197 8.29 14.09 -3.29
N ARG A 198 8.22 13.33 -4.39
CA ARG A 198 7.18 12.30 -4.56
C ARG A 198 7.30 11.19 -3.54
N ALA A 199 8.52 10.74 -3.27
CA ALA A 199 8.80 9.74 -2.25
C ALA A 199 8.54 10.24 -0.83
N GLN A 200 8.85 11.51 -0.53
CA GLN A 200 8.52 12.15 0.75
C GLN A 200 7.01 12.19 0.98
N LEU A 201 6.25 12.69 0.01
CA LEU A 201 4.79 12.67 0.07
C LEU A 201 4.26 11.24 0.21
N GLY A 202 4.76 10.31 -0.61
CA GLY A 202 4.39 8.91 -0.57
C GLY A 202 4.59 8.29 0.81
N SER A 203 5.72 8.59 1.45
CA SER A 203 6.03 8.11 2.80
C SER A 203 5.03 8.63 3.84
N SER A 204 4.65 9.91 3.77
CA SER A 204 3.63 10.49 4.65
C SER A 204 2.26 9.86 4.42
N LEU A 205 1.85 9.70 3.15
CA LEU A 205 0.59 9.05 2.80
C LEU A 205 0.56 7.60 3.29
N LEU A 206 1.64 6.84 3.16
CA LEU A 206 1.70 5.46 3.64
C LEU A 206 1.60 5.36 5.15
N PHE A 207 2.23 6.27 5.90
CA PHE A 207 2.09 6.31 7.35
C PHE A 207 0.67 6.69 7.78
N ARG A 208 0.02 7.62 7.08
CA ARG A 208 -1.40 7.93 7.32
C ARG A 208 -2.29 6.73 6.97
N ALA A 209 -1.98 5.99 5.91
CA ALA A 209 -2.68 4.75 5.56
C ALA A 209 -2.51 3.68 6.64
N LEU A 210 -1.32 3.53 7.22
CA LEU A 210 -1.10 2.70 8.41
C LEU A 210 -2.04 3.12 9.54
N ARG A 211 -2.10 4.42 9.88
CA ARG A 211 -2.98 4.91 10.95
C ARG A 211 -4.45 4.60 10.69
N ILE A 212 -4.92 4.75 9.44
CA ILE A 212 -6.27 4.37 9.04
C ILE A 212 -6.47 2.87 9.28
N HIS A 213 -5.54 2.03 8.81
CA HIS A 213 -5.59 0.57 8.99
C HIS A 213 -5.62 0.15 10.46
N LEU A 214 -4.81 0.77 11.32
CA LEU A 214 -4.81 0.51 12.75
C LEU A 214 -6.14 0.91 13.41
N SER A 215 -6.80 1.95 12.91
CA SER A 215 -8.07 2.45 13.45
C SER A 215 -9.30 1.69 12.95
N GLU A 216 -9.34 1.34 11.66
CA GLU A 216 -10.44 0.57 11.04
C GLU A 216 -10.35 -0.92 11.39
N GLY A 217 -9.17 -1.38 11.83
CA GLY A 217 -8.87 -2.79 12.04
C GLY A 217 -8.51 -3.49 10.73
N GLU A 218 -8.41 -4.82 10.81
CA GLU A 218 -8.15 -5.64 9.63
C GLU A 218 -9.19 -6.74 9.49
N ARG A 219 -9.63 -6.95 8.25
CA ARG A 219 -10.50 -8.06 7.84
C ARG A 219 -9.89 -8.70 6.59
N PRO A 220 -9.15 -9.82 6.73
CA PRO A 220 -8.69 -10.59 5.60
C PRO A 220 -9.88 -11.18 4.85
N LEU A 221 -9.97 -10.95 3.53
CA LEU A 221 -11.02 -11.50 2.67
C LEU A 221 -10.49 -12.74 1.96
N LEU A 222 -11.14 -13.88 2.20
CA LEU A 222 -10.92 -15.13 1.49
C LEU A 222 -11.82 -15.21 0.25
N HIS A 223 -11.58 -16.21 -0.60
CA HIS A 223 -12.43 -16.46 -1.77
C HIS A 223 -13.91 -16.70 -1.41
N THR A 224 -14.20 -17.19 -0.20
CA THR A 224 -15.55 -17.40 0.33
C THR A 224 -16.26 -16.11 0.76
N ASP A 225 -15.52 -15.02 0.98
CA ASP A 225 -16.07 -13.73 1.45
C ASP A 225 -16.41 -12.75 0.30
N VAL A 226 -15.98 -13.09 -0.92
CA VAL A 226 -16.08 -12.27 -2.14
C VAL A 226 -17.22 -12.76 -2.99
#